data_AF-A0A942TXJ5-F1
#
_entry.id   AF-A0A942TXJ5-F1
#
_cell.length_a   1.000
_cell.length_b   1.000
_cell.length_c   1.000
_cell.angle_alpha   90.00
_cell.angle_beta   90.00
_cell.angle_gamma   90.00
#
_symmetry.space_group_name_H-M   'P 1'
#
loop_
_entity.id
_entity.type
_entity.pdbx_description
1 polymer ?
#
loop_
_entity_poly.entity_id
_entity_poly.type
_entity_poly.pdbx_seq_one_letter_code
_entity_poly.pdbx_strand_id
1 'polypeptide(L)'
;MRKLVFMLSAILLALVACNAEEPKEKTDVKQETTSEKTQKEDKGQEEVSTEKTTVETKQEDNSQTITEEGLKETIEYYGMGEGDTLVSASLENGEIKAVINVAPSDLFSAEDLAVTRYSQLSDELLDYEGWEVLTIEYVDVGTISMQRTEKASNEYGDYFPTAEIEKRLK
;
A
#
# COMPACT_ATOMS: atom_id res chain seq x y z
N MET A 1 -9.30 29.30 44.93
CA MET A 1 -8.80 30.69 44.84
C MET A 1 -7.53 30.69 44.00
N ARG A 2 -7.62 30.92 42.69
CA ARG A 2 -7.21 32.16 42.00
C ARG A 2 -5.90 32.77 42.52
N LYS A 3 -4.82 32.67 41.72
CA LYS A 3 -4.07 33.77 41.05
C LYS A 3 -3.36 33.15 39.83
N LEU A 4 -3.63 33.55 38.57
CA LEU A 4 -3.02 34.68 37.81
C LEU A 4 -1.47 34.55 37.74
N VAL A 5 -0.71 34.77 36.66
CA VAL A 5 -0.94 35.23 35.26
C VAL A 5 0.46 35.17 34.58
N PHE A 6 0.51 34.79 33.30
CA PHE A 6 1.42 35.19 32.19
C PHE A 6 2.94 35.36 32.38
N MET A 7 3.72 34.74 31.48
CA MET A 7 4.67 35.41 30.56
C MET A 7 5.24 34.35 29.57
N LEU A 8 4.94 34.41 28.27
CA LEU A 8 5.68 35.13 27.22
C LEU A 8 7.18 34.77 27.15
N SER A 9 7.53 33.87 26.23
CA SER A 9 8.83 33.89 25.56
C SER A 9 8.68 33.39 24.13
N ALA A 10 8.53 34.35 23.21
CA ALA A 10 8.71 34.17 21.78
C ALA A 10 10.21 34.25 21.47
N ILE A 11 10.77 33.23 20.80
CA ILE A 11 12.10 33.28 20.17
C ILE A 11 11.99 32.45 18.88
N LEU A 12 11.62 33.10 17.78
CA LEU A 12 12.48 33.67 16.72
C LEU A 12 12.77 32.66 15.60
N LEU A 13 11.99 32.81 14.53
CA LEU A 13 12.28 32.35 13.18
C LEU A 13 13.57 33.03 12.67
N ALA A 14 14.51 32.24 12.18
CA ALA A 14 15.57 32.71 11.29
C ALA A 14 15.38 32.03 9.93
N LEU A 15 14.52 32.62 9.10
CA LEU A 15 14.54 32.43 7.65
C LEU A 15 15.70 33.27 7.11
N VAL A 16 16.78 32.62 6.69
CA VAL A 16 17.79 33.25 5.84
C VAL A 16 17.28 33.17 4.41
N ALA A 17 16.88 34.34 3.90
CA ALA A 17 16.64 34.60 2.48
C ALA A 17 17.90 35.20 1.84
N CYS A 18 18.00 35.04 0.51
CA CYS A 18 18.83 35.75 -0.49
C CYS A 18 19.80 34.82 -1.24
N ASN A 19 19.99 34.92 -2.56
CA ASN A 19 19.32 35.65 -3.65
C ASN A 19 20.02 35.25 -4.97
N ALA A 20 19.40 35.63 -6.10
CA ALA A 20 20.01 36.02 -7.39
C ALA A 20 19.75 35.13 -8.63
N GLU A 21 18.81 35.65 -9.44
CA GLU A 21 18.90 35.90 -10.90
C GLU A 21 18.55 34.78 -11.91
N GLU A 22 17.33 34.89 -12.48
CA GLU A 22 17.03 34.66 -13.91
C GLU A 22 17.71 35.75 -14.79
N PRO A 23 17.75 35.76 -16.17
CA PRO A 23 16.88 35.06 -17.14
C PRO A 23 17.50 34.65 -18.52
N LYS A 24 16.61 34.21 -19.46
CA LYS A 24 16.69 34.17 -20.95
C LYS A 24 17.21 32.86 -21.56
N GLU A 25 16.73 32.32 -22.69
CA GLU A 25 15.71 32.66 -23.70
C GLU A 25 15.49 31.39 -24.57
N LYS A 26 14.25 31.20 -25.08
CA LYS A 26 13.84 30.69 -26.43
C LYS A 26 14.56 29.45 -27.01
N THR A 27 13.85 28.44 -27.53
CA THR A 27 13.27 28.52 -28.88
C THR A 27 12.29 27.36 -29.16
N ASP A 28 11.18 27.76 -29.74
CA ASP A 28 10.12 27.07 -30.51
C ASP A 28 10.61 25.98 -31.49
N VAL A 29 10.03 24.77 -31.48
CA VAL A 29 9.73 24.04 -32.74
C VAL A 29 8.39 23.30 -32.62
N LYS A 30 7.46 23.84 -33.38
CA LYS A 30 6.14 23.38 -33.78
C LYS A 30 6.11 21.98 -34.42
N GLN A 31 5.12 21.22 -33.96
CA GLN A 31 4.38 20.08 -34.54
C GLN A 31 4.26 20.05 -36.07
N GLU A 32 4.41 18.87 -36.70
CA GLU A 32 3.50 18.43 -37.78
C GLU A 32 3.52 16.91 -38.02
N THR A 33 2.34 16.44 -38.40
CA THR A 33 1.81 15.09 -38.45
C THR A 33 1.87 14.55 -39.88
N THR A 34 1.81 13.21 -40.03
CA THR A 34 1.13 12.46 -41.14
C THR A 34 2.02 11.55 -42.01
N SER A 35 1.97 10.26 -41.66
CA SER A 35 1.51 9.12 -42.48
C SER A 35 1.99 8.95 -43.93
N GLU A 36 2.72 7.86 -44.20
CA GLU A 36 2.56 7.08 -45.44
C GLU A 36 2.72 5.57 -45.18
N LYS A 37 1.82 4.81 -45.81
CA LYS A 37 1.52 3.39 -45.69
C LYS A 37 2.26 2.65 -46.81
N THR A 38 2.75 1.42 -46.59
CA THR A 38 2.64 0.29 -47.54
C THR A 38 3.16 -1.02 -46.93
N GLN A 39 2.30 -2.03 -46.99
CA GLN A 39 2.50 -3.45 -46.65
C GLN A 39 3.45 -4.16 -47.63
N LYS A 40 4.10 -5.25 -47.17
CA LYS A 40 4.14 -6.54 -47.90
C LYS A 40 4.50 -7.70 -46.96
N GLU A 41 3.79 -8.81 -47.16
CA GLU A 41 3.87 -10.13 -46.49
C GLU A 41 5.13 -10.94 -46.83
N ASP A 42 5.57 -11.79 -45.90
CA ASP A 42 5.49 -13.27 -45.96
C ASP A 42 6.76 -14.00 -45.46
N LYS A 43 6.50 -15.01 -44.61
CA LYS A 43 7.25 -16.21 -44.21
C LYS A 43 8.78 -16.19 -44.05
N GLY A 44 9.20 -16.45 -42.81
CA GLY A 44 10.48 -17.08 -42.48
C GLY A 44 10.40 -17.70 -41.09
N GLN A 45 10.14 -19.00 -41.06
CA GLN A 45 10.15 -19.84 -39.86
C GLN A 45 11.60 -20.10 -39.46
N GLU A 46 12.00 -19.65 -38.27
CA GLU A 46 13.27 -20.06 -37.66
C GLU A 46 12.99 -20.38 -36.18
N GLU A 47 13.05 -21.67 -35.87
CA GLU A 47 13.02 -22.16 -34.51
C GLU A 47 14.30 -21.76 -33.79
N VAL A 48 14.17 -21.03 -32.69
CA VAL A 48 15.23 -20.93 -31.68
C VAL A 48 14.65 -21.41 -30.37
N SER A 49 14.81 -22.72 -30.18
CA SER A 49 14.82 -23.37 -28.87
C SER A 49 15.82 -22.63 -27.98
N THR A 50 15.32 -21.85 -27.04
CA THR A 50 16.14 -21.40 -25.90
C THR A 50 15.59 -22.08 -24.67
N GLU A 51 16.34 -23.10 -24.30
CA GLU A 51 16.27 -23.93 -23.12
C GLU A 51 15.86 -23.14 -21.89
N LYS A 52 14.69 -23.52 -21.36
CA LYS A 52 14.08 -23.06 -20.13
C LYS A 52 14.99 -23.43 -18.96
N THR A 53 16.01 -22.62 -18.68
CA THR A 53 16.78 -22.71 -17.44
C THR A 53 15.88 -22.19 -16.33
N THR A 54 15.07 -23.08 -15.80
CA THR A 54 14.34 -22.89 -14.56
C THR A 54 15.39 -22.99 -13.47
N VAL A 55 15.97 -21.85 -13.08
CA VAL A 55 16.64 -21.76 -11.79
C VAL A 55 15.52 -21.84 -10.77
N GLU A 56 15.24 -23.05 -10.27
CA GLU A 56 14.54 -23.21 -9.01
C GLU A 56 15.44 -22.59 -7.94
N THR A 57 15.31 -21.28 -7.76
CA THR A 57 15.68 -20.63 -6.51
C THR A 57 14.74 -21.22 -5.49
N LYS A 58 15.21 -22.25 -4.80
CA LYS A 58 14.57 -22.79 -3.60
C LYS A 58 14.62 -21.68 -2.55
N GLN A 59 13.60 -20.81 -2.58
CA GLN A 59 13.35 -19.83 -1.55
C GLN A 59 13.15 -20.64 -0.27
N GLU A 60 14.05 -20.48 0.70
CA GLU A 60 13.86 -20.99 2.05
C GLU A 60 12.60 -20.30 2.58
N ASP A 61 11.50 -21.02 2.53
CA ASP A 61 10.23 -20.65 3.12
C ASP A 61 10.42 -20.67 4.65
N ASN A 62 10.87 -19.55 5.19
CA ASN A 62 10.98 -19.28 6.63
C ASN A 62 9.71 -18.58 7.13
N SER A 63 8.55 -18.86 6.52
CA SER A 63 7.29 -18.30 6.98
C SER A 63 6.93 -18.87 8.35
N GLN A 64 6.65 -17.98 9.28
CA GLN A 64 6.26 -18.34 10.64
C GLN A 64 4.75 -18.52 10.68
N THR A 65 4.23 -19.53 11.39
CA THR A 65 2.78 -19.64 11.60
C THR A 65 2.31 -18.49 12.49
N ILE A 66 1.29 -17.74 12.06
CA ILE A 66 0.72 -16.64 12.84
C ILE A 66 0.04 -17.18 14.11
N THR A 67 0.27 -16.52 15.25
CA THR A 67 -0.43 -16.77 16.52
C THR A 67 -1.44 -15.66 16.80
N GLU A 68 -2.33 -15.83 17.78
CA GLU A 68 -3.25 -14.74 18.16
C GLU A 68 -2.52 -13.52 18.72
N GLU A 69 -1.48 -13.72 19.52
CA GLU A 69 -0.63 -12.63 20.01
C GLU A 69 0.11 -11.95 18.86
N GLY A 70 0.73 -12.75 17.97
CA GLY A 70 1.42 -12.23 16.80
C GLY A 70 0.49 -11.43 15.89
N LEU A 71 -0.74 -11.92 15.67
CA LEU A 71 -1.75 -11.22 14.88
C LEU A 71 -2.05 -9.82 15.46
N LYS A 72 -2.23 -9.72 16.78
CA LYS A 72 -2.51 -8.43 17.42
C LYS A 72 -1.32 -7.47 17.25
N GLU A 73 -0.11 -7.96 17.48
CA GLU A 73 1.12 -7.16 17.27
C GLU A 73 1.25 -6.70 15.81
N THR A 74 0.98 -7.58 14.83
CA THR A 74 1.00 -7.25 13.41
C THR A 74 -0.06 -6.21 13.05
N ILE A 75 -1.28 -6.33 13.57
CA ILE A 75 -2.34 -5.33 13.35
C ILE A 75 -1.95 -3.98 13.95
N GLU A 76 -1.47 -3.97 15.20
CA GLU A 76 -1.09 -2.73 15.88
C GLU A 76 0.05 -1.99 15.18
N TYR A 77 0.99 -2.72 14.57
CA TYR A 77 2.13 -2.11 13.89
C TYR A 77 1.88 -1.76 12.41
N TYR A 78 1.17 -2.60 11.67
CA TYR A 78 1.00 -2.46 10.21
C TYR A 78 -0.43 -2.14 9.76
N GLY A 79 -1.43 -2.47 10.57
CA GLY A 79 -2.85 -2.27 10.25
C GLY A 79 -3.47 -1.02 10.85
N MET A 80 -2.70 -0.21 11.60
CA MET A 80 -3.23 0.93 12.35
C MET A 80 -2.46 2.22 12.04
N GLY A 81 -3.20 3.32 11.96
CA GLY A 81 -2.69 4.69 11.92
C GLY A 81 -2.69 5.38 13.28
N GLU A 82 -2.19 6.62 13.31
CA GLU A 82 -2.19 7.43 14.52
C GLU A 82 -3.62 7.70 15.01
N GLY A 83 -3.90 7.30 16.26
CA GLY A 83 -5.20 7.50 16.90
C GLY A 83 -6.24 6.43 16.58
N ASP A 84 -5.97 5.51 15.63
CA ASP A 84 -6.84 4.38 15.36
C ASP A 84 -6.96 3.49 16.61
N THR A 85 -8.06 2.75 16.72
CA THR A 85 -8.25 1.82 17.84
C THR A 85 -8.67 0.44 17.35
N LEU A 86 -7.98 -0.60 17.84
CA LEU A 86 -8.34 -1.99 17.61
C LEU A 86 -9.46 -2.39 18.57
N VAL A 87 -10.64 -2.67 18.03
CA VAL A 87 -11.82 -3.07 18.81
C VAL A 87 -11.79 -4.57 19.10
N SER A 88 -11.43 -5.38 18.11
CA SER A 88 -11.26 -6.83 18.25
C SER A 88 -10.35 -7.39 17.17
N ALA A 89 -9.67 -8.50 17.49
CA ALA A 89 -8.92 -9.32 16.54
C ALA A 89 -9.04 -10.80 16.95
N SER A 90 -9.24 -11.68 15.97
CA SER A 90 -9.33 -13.12 16.17
C SER A 90 -8.76 -13.88 14.98
N LEU A 91 -8.16 -15.03 15.25
CA LEU A 91 -7.73 -16.01 14.26
C LEU A 91 -8.43 -17.34 14.56
N GLU A 92 -9.40 -17.71 13.73
CA GLU A 92 -10.16 -18.95 13.92
C GLU A 92 -10.28 -19.70 12.60
N ASN A 93 -9.87 -20.97 12.57
CA ASN A 93 -9.98 -21.84 11.39
C ASN A 93 -9.36 -21.24 10.11
N GLY A 94 -8.24 -20.52 10.26
CA GLY A 94 -7.59 -19.83 9.14
C GLY A 94 -8.28 -18.55 8.69
N GLU A 95 -9.30 -18.06 9.41
CA GLU A 95 -9.92 -16.77 9.13
C GLU A 95 -9.46 -15.74 10.17
N ILE A 96 -8.83 -14.67 9.70
CA ILE A 96 -8.52 -13.48 10.49
C ILE A 96 -9.72 -12.55 10.40
N LYS A 97 -10.24 -12.14 11.55
CA LYS A 97 -11.24 -11.06 11.67
C LYS A 97 -10.71 -9.98 12.58
N ALA A 98 -10.78 -8.73 12.12
CA ALA A 98 -10.55 -7.60 13.00
C ALA A 98 -11.59 -6.50 12.77
N VAL A 99 -11.78 -5.69 13.81
CA VAL A 99 -12.63 -4.50 13.78
C VAL A 99 -11.76 -3.33 14.23
N ILE A 100 -11.63 -2.32 13.38
CA ILE A 100 -10.78 -1.16 13.59
C ILE A 100 -11.66 0.09 13.50
N ASN A 101 -11.52 0.98 14.47
CA ASN A 101 -12.10 2.31 14.39
C ASN A 101 -11.02 3.29 13.92
N VAL A 102 -11.21 3.83 12.71
CA VAL A 102 -10.28 4.76 12.06
C VAL A 102 -10.44 6.15 12.65
N ALA A 103 -9.34 6.74 13.10
CA ALA A 103 -9.34 8.10 13.61
C ALA A 103 -9.64 9.10 12.48
N PRO A 104 -10.39 10.18 12.79
CA PRO A 104 -10.58 11.27 11.84
C PRO A 104 -9.24 11.89 11.40
N SER A 105 -9.14 12.20 10.11
CA SER A 105 -7.99 12.88 9.51
C SER A 105 -8.44 14.10 8.72
N ASP A 106 -7.65 15.17 8.79
CA ASP A 106 -7.88 16.38 7.97
C ASP A 106 -7.31 16.22 6.55
N LEU A 107 -6.45 15.23 6.33
CA LEU A 107 -5.68 15.07 5.08
C LEU A 107 -6.24 13.99 4.15
N PHE A 108 -6.86 12.95 4.70
CA PHE A 108 -7.30 11.78 3.96
C PHE A 108 -8.72 11.40 4.36
N SER A 109 -9.48 10.85 3.42
CA SER A 109 -10.79 10.27 3.72
C SER A 109 -10.65 9.02 4.58
N ALA A 110 -11.72 8.62 5.27
CA ALA A 110 -11.71 7.41 6.08
C ALA A 110 -11.57 6.16 5.19
N GLU A 111 -12.13 6.20 3.98
CA GLU A 111 -12.02 5.16 2.96
C GLU A 111 -10.57 5.00 2.46
N ASP A 112 -9.89 6.10 2.13
CA ASP A 112 -8.48 6.04 1.68
C ASP A 112 -7.57 5.47 2.78
N LEU A 113 -7.84 5.86 4.03
CA LEU A 113 -7.13 5.32 5.20
C LEU A 113 -7.40 3.82 5.34
N ALA A 114 -8.67 3.39 5.31
CA ALA A 114 -9.04 1.99 5.41
C ALA A 114 -8.37 1.11 4.32
N VAL A 115 -8.37 1.58 3.07
CA VAL A 115 -7.69 0.90 1.95
C VAL A 115 -6.19 0.80 2.21
N THR A 116 -5.56 1.90 2.65
CA THR A 116 -4.12 1.93 2.94
C THR A 116 -3.76 0.98 4.08
N ARG A 117 -4.51 1.00 5.18
CA ARG A 117 -4.30 0.11 6.34
C ARG A 117 -4.49 -1.35 5.98
N TYR A 118 -5.54 -1.64 5.21
CA TYR A 118 -5.79 -2.99 4.74
C TYR A 118 -4.63 -3.49 3.89
N SER A 119 -4.20 -2.69 2.90
CA SER A 119 -3.09 -3.06 2.00
C SER A 119 -1.80 -3.35 2.78
N GLN A 120 -1.43 -2.47 3.72
CA GLN A 120 -0.21 -2.64 4.52
C GLN A 120 -0.27 -3.90 5.39
N LEU A 121 -1.38 -4.09 6.11
CA LEU A 121 -1.58 -5.27 6.95
C LEU A 121 -1.63 -6.56 6.14
N SER A 122 -2.37 -6.56 5.03
CA SER A 122 -2.57 -7.75 4.21
C SER A 122 -1.27 -8.22 3.58
N ASP A 123 -0.42 -7.29 3.15
CA ASP A 123 0.88 -7.59 2.56
C ASP A 123 1.83 -8.15 3.62
N GLU A 124 1.91 -7.55 4.81
CA GLU A 124 2.71 -8.08 5.91
C GLU A 124 2.26 -9.49 6.34
N LEU A 125 0.95 -9.73 6.41
CA LEU A 125 0.43 -11.04 6.78
C LEU A 125 0.82 -12.15 5.78
N LEU A 126 1.25 -11.80 4.56
CA LEU A 126 1.74 -12.80 3.60
C LEU A 126 3.01 -13.51 4.06
N ASP A 127 3.81 -12.90 4.94
CA ASP A 127 5.01 -13.52 5.51
C ASP A 127 4.69 -14.59 6.57
N TYR A 128 3.42 -14.71 6.97
CA TYR A 128 2.97 -15.67 7.96
C TYR A 128 2.02 -16.72 7.37
N GLU A 129 2.16 -17.96 7.81
CA GLU A 129 1.28 -19.07 7.46
C GLU A 129 0.18 -19.26 8.50
N GLY A 130 -0.84 -20.06 8.17
CA GLY A 130 -1.92 -20.41 9.11
C GLY A 130 -3.17 -19.53 9.00
N TRP A 131 -3.28 -18.73 7.96
CA TRP A 131 -4.49 -18.01 7.59
C TRP A 131 -4.75 -18.09 6.08
N GLU A 132 -6.03 -17.99 5.73
CA GLU A 132 -6.58 -18.16 4.38
C GLU A 132 -7.46 -16.99 3.99
N VAL A 133 -8.12 -16.35 4.95
CA VAL A 133 -9.03 -15.21 4.71
C VAL A 133 -8.71 -14.11 5.71
N LEU A 134 -8.59 -12.89 5.22
CA LEU A 134 -8.50 -11.68 6.02
C LEU A 134 -9.79 -10.89 5.85
N THR A 135 -10.46 -10.57 6.95
CA THR A 135 -11.65 -9.72 6.99
C THR A 135 -11.46 -8.60 8.00
N ILE A 136 -11.48 -7.35 7.55
CA ILE A 136 -11.37 -6.17 8.40
C ILE A 136 -12.63 -5.32 8.24
N GLU A 137 -13.32 -5.09 9.34
CA GLU A 137 -14.38 -4.08 9.44
C GLU A 137 -13.77 -2.77 9.93
N TYR A 138 -13.94 -1.72 9.15
CA TYR A 138 -13.63 -0.36 9.54
C TYR A 138 -14.93 0.32 9.98
N VAL A 139 -15.04 0.64 11.28
CA VAL A 139 -16.27 1.16 11.90
C VAL A 139 -16.75 2.41 11.15
N ASP A 140 -18.02 2.41 10.75
CA ASP A 140 -18.68 3.48 9.98
C ASP A 140 -18.07 3.79 8.58
N VAL A 141 -17.12 2.96 8.10
CA VAL A 141 -16.47 3.11 6.78
C VAL A 141 -16.85 1.97 5.85
N GLY A 142 -16.73 0.71 6.31
CA GLY A 142 -17.07 -0.48 5.53
C GLY A 142 -16.17 -1.68 5.84
N THR A 143 -16.43 -2.79 5.16
CA THR A 143 -15.71 -4.06 5.37
C THR A 143 -14.95 -4.47 4.12
N ILE A 144 -13.71 -4.92 4.29
CA ILE A 144 -12.90 -5.54 3.24
C ILE A 144 -12.63 -6.99 3.64
N SER A 145 -12.83 -7.92 2.71
CA SER A 145 -12.54 -9.34 2.91
C SER A 145 -11.90 -9.95 1.66
N MET A 146 -10.72 -10.56 1.82
CA MET A 146 -9.97 -11.19 0.73
C MET A 146 -9.34 -12.50 1.18
N GLN A 147 -9.21 -13.45 0.26
CA GLN A 147 -8.46 -14.68 0.48
C GLN A 147 -6.97 -14.46 0.22
N ARG A 148 -6.10 -15.17 0.95
CA ARG A 148 -4.65 -15.22 0.76
C ARG A 148 -4.26 -15.53 -0.69
N THR A 149 -5.04 -16.38 -1.36
CA THR A 149 -4.80 -16.77 -2.77
C THR A 149 -5.10 -15.67 -3.79
N GLU A 150 -5.74 -14.57 -3.39
CA GLU A 150 -6.05 -13.42 -4.25
C GLU A 150 -4.89 -12.42 -4.34
N LYS A 151 -3.78 -12.69 -3.65
CA LYS A 151 -2.51 -11.97 -3.82
C LYS A 151 -2.02 -12.02 -5.26
N ALA A 152 -1.38 -10.95 -5.69
CA ALA A 152 -0.57 -10.89 -6.89
C ALA A 152 0.92 -11.01 -6.51
N SER A 153 1.77 -11.23 -7.51
CA SER A 153 3.23 -11.33 -7.34
C SER A 153 3.92 -10.38 -8.30
N ASN A 154 5.00 -9.73 -7.86
CA ASN A 154 5.88 -8.91 -8.69
C ASN A 154 7.36 -9.21 -8.35
N GLU A 155 8.30 -8.39 -8.87
CA GLU A 155 9.75 -8.58 -8.62
C GLU A 155 10.18 -8.34 -7.16
N TYR A 156 9.33 -7.72 -6.34
CA TYR A 156 9.58 -7.39 -4.93
C TYR A 156 8.93 -8.38 -3.95
N GLY A 157 7.92 -9.13 -4.39
CA GLY A 157 7.22 -10.11 -3.58
C GLY A 157 5.74 -10.25 -3.91
N ASP A 158 5.04 -10.94 -3.01
CA ASP A 158 3.60 -11.07 -3.06
C ASP A 158 2.93 -9.86 -2.39
N TYR A 159 1.78 -9.44 -2.91
CA TYR A 159 1.03 -8.28 -2.42
C TYR A 159 -0.45 -8.39 -2.78
N PHE A 160 -1.31 -7.64 -2.11
CA PHE A 160 -2.71 -7.48 -2.47
C PHE A 160 -2.91 -6.25 -3.37
N PRO A 161 -3.46 -6.40 -4.58
CA PRO A 161 -3.67 -5.26 -5.46
C PRO A 161 -4.62 -4.21 -4.86
N THR A 162 -4.15 -2.97 -4.69
CA THR A 162 -4.95 -1.87 -4.12
C THR A 162 -6.28 -1.64 -4.84
N ALA A 163 -6.28 -1.74 -6.17
CA ALA A 163 -7.51 -1.60 -6.96
C ALA A 163 -8.57 -2.69 -6.65
N GLU A 164 -8.15 -3.85 -6.15
CA GLU A 164 -9.04 -4.93 -5.73
C GLU A 164 -9.52 -4.74 -4.28
N ILE A 165 -8.72 -4.10 -3.43
CA ILE A 165 -9.09 -3.69 -2.08
C ILE A 165 -10.16 -2.60 -2.15
N GLU A 166 -9.94 -1.54 -2.94
CA GLU A 166 -10.88 -0.42 -3.13
C GLU A 166 -12.28 -0.89 -3.58
N LYS A 167 -12.34 -1.82 -4.53
CA LYS A 167 -13.61 -2.37 -5.03
C LYS A 167 -14.38 -3.18 -3.98
N ARG A 168 -13.68 -3.72 -2.98
CA ARG A 168 -14.26 -4.58 -1.94
C ARG A 168 -14.75 -3.83 -0.72
N LEU A 169 -14.24 -2.63 -0.47
CA LEU A 169 -14.74 -1.76 0.60
C LEU A 169 -16.21 -1.45 0.37
N LYS A 170 -17.08 -1.94 1.26
CA LYS A 170 -18.54 -1.88 1.15
C LYS A 170 -19.21 -1.68 2.50
#